data_AF-A0A2D0HFI6-F1
#
_entry.id   AF-A0A2D0HFI6-F1
#
_cell.length_a   1.000
_cell.length_b   1.000
_cell.length_c   1.000
_cell.angle_alpha   90.00
_cell.angle_beta   90.00
_cell.angle_gamma   90.00
#
_symmetry.space_group_name_H-M   'P 1'
#
loop_
_entity.id
_entity.type
_entity.pdbx_description
1 polymer ?
#
loop_
_entity_poly.entity_id
_entity_poly.type
_entity_poly.pdbx_seq_one_letter_code
_entity_poly.pdbx_strand_id
1 'polypeptide(L)'
;MKNDTPQELKPDQEIGRLIDEVMSSSLTDEQYRKKMQRRKEVQDKRIAEAVPEKGLIIVNTGNGKGKTTAALGMVLRSLGHGYKVAIVQFIKGSWEPSEKRVFSYWEDQIEFHAMGEGFTWETQDRDRDLDKASAAWEKSLEYIRNPDFHLVLLDEINIALKMSYLPVEDVLAGLAQKPANKHVILTGRGAPPALIERADLVTEMTLVKHPFRDQGVKAQPGIEY
;
A
#
# COMPACT_ATOMS: atom_id res chain seq x y z
N MET A 1 15.88 -28.09 -40.37
CA MET A 1 14.63 -27.38 -40.07
C MET A 1 14.58 -27.22 -38.55
N LYS A 2 14.66 -25.99 -38.03
CA LYS A 2 14.53 -25.75 -36.60
C LYS A 2 13.04 -25.90 -36.25
N ASN A 3 12.73 -26.81 -35.33
CA ASN A 3 11.41 -26.96 -34.77
C ASN A 3 11.13 -25.73 -33.89
N ASP A 4 10.44 -24.73 -34.44
CA ASP A 4 9.80 -23.69 -33.65
C ASP A 4 8.60 -24.31 -32.94
N THR A 5 8.87 -24.87 -31.76
CA THR A 5 7.80 -25.20 -30.81
C THR A 5 7.29 -23.85 -30.30
N PRO A 6 6.00 -23.50 -30.45
CA PRO A 6 5.49 -22.24 -29.94
C PRO A 6 5.76 -22.17 -28.44
N GLN A 7 6.56 -21.21 -28.01
CA GLN A 7 6.79 -20.96 -26.58
C GLN A 7 5.43 -20.69 -25.95
N GLU A 8 4.98 -21.57 -25.03
CA GLU A 8 3.77 -21.34 -24.26
C GLU A 8 3.92 -20.03 -23.50
N LEU A 9 3.05 -19.06 -23.80
CA LEU A 9 3.05 -17.76 -23.13
C LEU A 9 2.71 -17.95 -21.66
N LYS A 10 3.35 -17.17 -20.78
CA LYS A 10 2.89 -17.09 -19.39
C LYS A 10 1.45 -16.55 -19.37
N PRO A 11 0.59 -16.97 -18.42
CA PRO A 11 -0.82 -16.57 -18.40
C PRO A 11 -1.08 -15.06 -18.52
N ASP A 12 -0.26 -14.22 -17.88
CA ASP A 12 -0.39 -12.75 -17.95
C ASP A 12 -0.11 -12.20 -19.35
N GLN A 13 0.85 -12.78 -20.06
CA GLN A 13 1.20 -12.38 -21.42
C GLN A 13 0.13 -12.83 -22.42
N GLU A 14 -0.45 -14.01 -22.20
CA GLU A 14 -1.57 -14.51 -23.01
C GLU A 14 -2.83 -13.64 -22.80
N ILE A 15 -3.16 -13.29 -21.56
CA ILE A 15 -4.30 -12.39 -21.27
C ILE A 15 -4.07 -11.00 -21.90
N GLY A 16 -2.88 -10.42 -21.75
CA GLY A 16 -2.56 -9.12 -22.35
C GLY A 16 -2.71 -9.13 -23.87
N ARG A 17 -2.15 -10.15 -24.54
CA ARG A 17 -2.31 -10.36 -25.99
C ARG A 17 -3.77 -10.50 -26.39
N LEU A 18 -4.57 -11.28 -25.67
CA LEU A 18 -5.99 -11.47 -25.96
C LEU A 18 -6.78 -10.15 -25.84
N ILE A 19 -6.42 -9.29 -24.87
CA ILE A 19 -7.01 -7.95 -24.73
C ILE A 19 -6.63 -7.08 -25.92
N ASP A 20 -5.35 -6.99 -26.25
CA ASP A 20 -4.86 -6.15 -27.34
C ASP A 20 -5.48 -6.56 -28.68
N GLU A 21 -5.59 -7.87 -28.95
CA GLU A 21 -6.22 -8.37 -30.16
C GLU A 21 -7.72 -8.07 -30.21
N VAL A 22 -8.43 -8.06 -29.08
CA VAL A 22 -9.86 -7.70 -29.03
C VAL A 22 -10.06 -6.19 -29.22
N MET A 23 -9.15 -5.37 -28.68
CA MET A 23 -9.23 -3.92 -28.78
C MET A 23 -8.78 -3.38 -30.14
N SER A 24 -7.91 -4.10 -30.85
CA SER A 24 -7.29 -3.65 -32.11
C SER A 24 -7.93 -4.21 -33.38
N SER A 25 -8.90 -5.14 -33.29
CA SER A 25 -9.48 -5.78 -34.47
C SER A 25 -11.02 -5.73 -34.51
N SER A 26 -11.57 -5.56 -35.72
CA SER A 26 -12.99 -5.73 -36.00
C SER A 26 -13.35 -7.23 -36.04
N LEU A 27 -13.49 -7.82 -34.86
CA LEU A 27 -13.87 -9.23 -34.70
C LEU A 27 -15.35 -9.45 -35.02
N THR A 28 -15.67 -10.59 -35.62
CA THR A 28 -17.05 -11.08 -35.63
C THR A 28 -17.47 -11.51 -34.22
N ASP A 29 -18.78 -11.52 -33.94
CA ASP A 29 -19.32 -11.98 -32.65
C ASP A 29 -18.80 -13.37 -32.25
N GLU A 30 -18.65 -14.27 -33.22
CA GLU A 30 -18.14 -15.62 -32.98
C GLU A 30 -16.66 -15.61 -32.58
N GLN A 31 -15.83 -14.82 -33.27
CA GLN A 31 -14.43 -14.66 -32.94
C GLN A 31 -14.24 -14.01 -31.57
N TYR A 32 -15.05 -12.99 -31.26
CA TYR A 32 -15.06 -12.36 -29.94
C TYR A 32 -15.41 -13.36 -28.84
N ARG A 33 -16.49 -14.15 -28.99
CA ARG A 33 -16.88 -15.16 -28.01
C ARG A 33 -15.79 -16.20 -27.78
N LYS A 34 -15.16 -16.72 -28.84
CA LYS A 34 -14.05 -17.68 -28.72
C LYS A 34 -12.87 -17.09 -27.95
N LYS A 35 -12.50 -15.83 -28.21
CA LYS A 35 -11.41 -15.15 -27.48
C LYS A 35 -11.76 -14.89 -26.01
N MET A 36 -12.98 -14.47 -25.71
CA MET A 36 -13.42 -14.29 -24.32
C MET A 36 -13.46 -15.61 -23.56
N GLN A 37 -13.89 -16.69 -24.20
CA GLN A 37 -13.87 -18.04 -23.62
C GLN A 37 -12.45 -18.49 -23.31
N ARG A 38 -11.52 -18.31 -24.27
CA ARG A 38 -10.10 -18.61 -24.03
C ARG A 38 -9.52 -17.79 -22.89
N ARG A 39 -9.83 -16.49 -22.83
CA ARG A 39 -9.42 -15.62 -21.72
C ARG A 39 -9.94 -16.13 -20.38
N LYS A 40 -11.20 -16.57 -20.34
CA LYS A 40 -11.80 -17.16 -19.13
C LYS A 40 -11.05 -18.43 -18.70
N GLU A 41 -10.75 -19.34 -19.63
CA GLU A 41 -10.01 -20.58 -19.31
C GLU A 41 -8.61 -20.29 -18.75
N VAL A 42 -7.88 -19.35 -19.36
CA VAL A 42 -6.56 -18.94 -18.88
C VAL A 42 -6.65 -18.30 -17.49
N GLN A 43 -7.69 -17.49 -17.26
CA GLN A 43 -7.95 -16.87 -15.96
C GLN A 43 -8.31 -17.91 -14.89
N ASP A 44 -9.17 -18.87 -15.21
CA ASP A 44 -9.61 -19.92 -14.29
C ASP A 44 -8.43 -20.82 -13.89
N LYS A 45 -7.60 -21.22 -14.86
CA LYS A 45 -6.38 -21.99 -14.59
C LYS A 45 -5.44 -21.24 -13.64
N ARG A 46 -5.25 -19.94 -13.88
CA ARG A 46 -4.40 -19.09 -13.03
C ARG A 46 -4.95 -18.97 -11.60
N ILE A 47 -6.28 -18.86 -11.44
CA ILE A 47 -6.91 -18.84 -10.11
C ILE A 47 -6.70 -20.18 -9.40
N ALA A 48 -6.84 -21.30 -10.11
CA ALA A 48 -6.65 -22.63 -9.54
C ALA A 48 -5.20 -22.89 -9.09
N GLU A 49 -4.22 -22.28 -9.75
CA GLU A 49 -2.79 -22.37 -9.42
C GLU A 49 -2.33 -21.34 -8.37
N ALA A 50 -3.21 -20.43 -7.95
CA ALA A 50 -2.87 -19.37 -7.01
C ALA A 50 -2.64 -19.92 -5.59
N VAL A 51 -1.66 -19.33 -4.88
CA VAL A 51 -1.39 -19.65 -3.47
C VAL A 51 -2.61 -19.26 -2.62
N PRO A 52 -2.94 -20.04 -1.57
CA PRO A 52 -3.98 -19.67 -0.62
C PRO A 52 -3.80 -18.29 -0.02
N GLU A 53 -4.89 -17.75 0.55
CA GLU A 53 -4.92 -16.43 1.17
C GLU A 53 -3.81 -16.28 2.23
N LYS A 54 -3.08 -15.17 2.13
CA LYS A 54 -2.08 -14.75 3.11
C LYS A 54 -2.17 -13.25 3.36
N GLY A 55 -1.74 -12.85 4.55
CA GLY A 55 -1.54 -11.47 4.92
C GLY A 55 -0.34 -10.87 4.19
N LEU A 56 -0.51 -9.66 3.67
CA LEU A 56 0.41 -9.01 2.75
C LEU A 56 1.16 -7.85 3.40
N ILE A 57 2.42 -7.67 3.02
CA ILE A 57 3.17 -6.44 3.26
C ILE A 57 3.07 -5.56 2.01
N ILE A 58 2.54 -4.36 2.17
CA ILE A 58 2.21 -3.45 1.08
C ILE A 58 2.97 -2.15 1.27
N VAL A 59 3.65 -1.67 0.24
CA VAL A 59 4.42 -0.42 0.27
C VAL A 59 3.87 0.55 -0.77
N ASN A 60 3.34 1.69 -0.30
CA ASN A 60 2.95 2.82 -1.14
C ASN A 60 4.01 3.92 -1.04
N THR A 61 4.85 4.05 -2.07
CA THR A 61 5.96 5.01 -2.10
C THR A 61 5.90 5.93 -3.32
N GLY A 62 6.98 6.64 -3.62
CA GLY A 62 7.08 7.56 -4.75
C GLY A 62 6.74 9.01 -4.39
N ASN A 63 7.06 9.90 -5.34
CA ASN A 63 7.00 11.36 -5.13
C ASN A 63 5.62 11.99 -5.40
N GLY A 64 4.70 11.24 -5.98
CA GLY A 64 3.34 11.68 -6.29
C GLY A 64 2.42 11.70 -5.07
N LYS A 65 1.30 12.42 -5.21
CA LYS A 65 0.18 12.36 -4.27
C LYS A 65 -0.55 11.02 -4.42
N GLY A 66 -1.04 10.49 -3.30
CA GLY A 66 -1.94 9.33 -3.29
C GLY A 66 -1.61 8.24 -2.26
N LYS A 67 -0.40 8.26 -1.67
CA LYS A 67 0.13 7.11 -0.90
C LYS A 67 -0.74 6.77 0.31
N THR A 68 -0.96 7.78 1.15
CA THR A 68 -1.83 7.70 2.32
C THR A 68 -3.28 7.49 1.90
N THR A 69 -3.81 8.21 0.92
CA THR A 69 -5.21 8.05 0.50
C THR A 69 -5.51 6.65 -0.06
N ALA A 70 -4.58 6.04 -0.80
CA ALA A 70 -4.72 4.66 -1.27
C ALA A 70 -4.70 3.68 -0.09
N ALA A 71 -3.81 3.90 0.89
CA ALA A 71 -3.78 3.09 2.11
C ALA A 71 -5.08 3.22 2.93
N LEU A 72 -5.61 4.44 3.09
CA LEU A 72 -6.88 4.69 3.74
C LEU A 72 -8.06 4.04 2.99
N GLY A 73 -8.01 3.95 1.67
CA GLY A 73 -8.99 3.17 0.90
C GLY A 73 -9.00 1.68 1.27
N MET A 74 -7.83 1.10 1.57
CA MET A 74 -7.72 -0.29 2.06
C MET A 74 -8.18 -0.44 3.51
N VAL A 75 -7.93 0.57 4.36
CA VAL A 75 -8.50 0.66 5.71
C VAL A 75 -10.01 0.63 5.65
N LEU A 76 -10.63 1.52 4.84
CA LEU A 76 -12.09 1.59 4.68
C LEU A 76 -12.67 0.26 4.18
N ARG A 77 -11.99 -0.41 3.23
CA ARG A 77 -12.40 -1.75 2.78
C ARG A 77 -12.38 -2.76 3.92
N SER A 78 -11.33 -2.76 4.75
CA SER A 78 -11.20 -3.70 5.87
C SER A 78 -12.27 -3.46 6.94
N LEU A 79 -12.52 -2.20 7.28
CA LEU A 79 -13.61 -1.78 8.18
C LEU A 79 -14.99 -2.19 7.62
N GLY A 80 -15.21 -2.05 6.31
CA GLY A 80 -16.44 -2.50 5.65
C GLY A 80 -16.69 -4.01 5.73
N HIS A 81 -15.65 -4.81 5.93
CA HIS A 81 -15.74 -6.25 6.21
C HIS A 81 -15.85 -6.58 7.71
N GLY A 82 -15.92 -5.57 8.59
CA GLY A 82 -16.02 -5.74 10.04
C GLY A 82 -14.70 -6.09 10.73
N TYR A 83 -13.57 -5.92 10.06
CA TYR A 83 -12.26 -6.20 10.64
C TYR A 83 -11.73 -5.05 11.48
N LYS A 84 -10.98 -5.38 12.53
CA LYS A 84 -10.23 -4.38 13.30
C LYS A 84 -8.99 -3.91 12.57
N VAL A 85 -8.71 -2.61 12.64
CA VAL A 85 -7.59 -1.94 11.98
C VAL A 85 -6.85 -1.01 12.93
N ALA A 86 -5.54 -0.90 12.77
CA ALA A 86 -4.73 0.07 13.51
C ALA A 86 -4.02 1.00 12.53
N ILE A 87 -3.99 2.29 12.86
CA ILE A 87 -3.28 3.32 12.11
C ILE A 87 -2.27 4.00 13.03
N VAL A 88 -0.99 3.99 12.65
CA VAL A 88 0.09 4.68 13.37
C VAL A 88 0.78 5.64 12.40
N GLN A 89 0.86 6.93 12.75
CA GLN A 89 1.51 7.97 11.94
C GLN A 89 2.83 8.42 12.58
N PHE A 90 3.94 8.33 11.83
CA PHE A 90 5.31 8.53 12.35
C PHE A 90 5.83 9.98 12.32
N ILE A 91 5.28 10.84 11.46
CA ILE A 91 5.78 12.23 11.26
C ILE A 91 4.72 13.28 11.57
N LYS A 92 3.46 13.02 11.22
CA LYS A 92 2.38 13.98 11.45
C LYS A 92 2.13 14.14 12.95
N GLY A 93 2.16 15.39 13.43
CA GLY A 93 1.82 15.74 14.79
C GLY A 93 0.84 16.89 14.87
N SER A 94 -0.02 16.85 15.88
CA SER A 94 -1.09 17.81 16.21
C SER A 94 -2.19 18.03 15.15
N TRP A 95 -1.97 17.60 13.91
CA TRP A 95 -2.97 17.67 12.87
C TRP A 95 -3.94 16.50 13.03
N GLU A 96 -5.14 16.76 13.56
CA GLU A 96 -6.25 15.80 13.47
C GLU A 96 -6.60 15.68 11.98
N PRO A 97 -6.32 14.54 11.32
CA PRO A 97 -6.72 14.37 9.95
C PRO A 97 -8.24 14.43 9.89
N SER A 98 -8.79 15.07 8.86
CA SER A 98 -10.25 15.12 8.66
C SER A 98 -10.85 13.71 8.63
N GLU A 99 -10.06 12.70 8.25
CA GLU A 99 -10.41 11.29 8.27
C GLU A 99 -10.70 10.75 9.69
N LYS A 100 -10.10 11.31 10.75
CA LYS A 100 -10.41 10.88 12.13
C LYS A 100 -11.88 11.06 12.47
N ARG A 101 -12.53 12.11 11.93
CA ARG A 101 -13.97 12.33 12.11
C ARG A 101 -14.80 11.23 11.47
N VAL A 102 -14.40 10.70 10.31
CA VAL A 102 -15.14 9.59 9.69
C VAL A 102 -14.89 8.27 10.43
N PHE A 103 -13.74 8.13 11.07
CA PHE A 103 -13.43 6.93 11.86
C PHE A 103 -14.24 6.79 13.14
N SER A 104 -14.93 7.83 13.62
CA SER A 104 -15.82 7.70 14.77
C SER A 104 -17.00 6.74 14.54
N TYR A 105 -17.37 6.46 13.30
CA TYR A 105 -18.39 5.45 12.99
C TYR A 105 -17.92 4.01 13.21
N TRP A 106 -16.63 3.80 13.49
CA TRP A 106 -16.01 2.49 13.70
C TRP A 106 -15.18 2.45 14.99
N GLU A 107 -15.60 3.17 16.03
CA GLU A 107 -14.85 3.31 17.29
C GLU A 107 -14.41 1.97 17.91
N ASP A 108 -15.20 0.90 17.78
CA ASP A 108 -14.86 -0.44 18.28
C ASP A 108 -13.91 -1.25 17.37
N GLN A 109 -13.64 -0.75 16.17
CA GLN A 109 -12.83 -1.44 15.15
C GLN A 109 -11.52 -0.72 14.82
N ILE A 110 -11.39 0.58 15.12
CA ILE A 110 -10.23 1.37 14.72
C ILE A 110 -9.45 1.92 15.91
N GLU A 111 -8.14 1.63 15.89
CA GLU A 111 -7.17 2.28 16.76
C GLU A 111 -6.36 3.29 15.95
N PHE A 112 -6.34 4.56 16.37
CA PHE A 112 -5.68 5.63 15.65
C PHE A 112 -4.66 6.36 16.53
N HIS A 113 -3.40 6.37 16.10
CA HIS A 113 -2.26 6.94 16.82
C HIS A 113 -1.50 7.94 15.94
N ALA A 114 -1.66 9.23 16.23
CA ALA A 114 -0.80 10.28 15.65
C ALA A 114 0.40 10.51 16.58
N MET A 115 1.54 9.91 16.25
CA MET A 115 2.71 9.83 17.15
C MET A 115 3.85 10.79 16.76
N GLY A 116 3.74 11.47 15.62
CA GLY A 116 4.69 12.51 15.22
C GLY A 116 4.41 13.86 15.89
N GLU A 117 5.28 14.85 15.65
CA GLU A 117 5.13 16.22 16.15
C GLU A 117 4.99 17.27 15.04
N GLY A 118 4.90 16.84 13.79
CA GLY A 118 4.92 17.72 12.62
C GLY A 118 6.18 17.46 11.81
N PHE A 119 6.41 18.30 10.82
CA PHE A 119 7.60 18.13 9.97
C PHE A 119 8.87 18.55 10.71
N THR A 120 9.98 17.86 10.42
CA THR A 120 11.29 18.00 11.11
C THR A 120 11.90 19.40 11.08
N TRP A 121 11.47 20.27 10.15
CA TRP A 121 11.89 21.68 10.10
C TRP A 121 11.24 22.57 11.17
N GLU A 122 10.20 22.09 11.85
CA GLU A 122 9.53 22.80 12.94
C GLU A 122 10.14 22.46 14.30
N THR A 123 10.52 21.20 14.54
CA THR A 123 11.10 20.74 15.83
C THR A 123 12.59 21.06 15.96
N GLN A 124 13.37 21.01 14.87
CA GLN A 124 14.83 21.20 14.85
C GLN A 124 15.61 20.39 15.91
N ASP A 125 15.03 19.28 16.40
CA ASP A 125 15.56 18.45 17.48
C ASP A 125 15.59 16.99 17.03
N ARG A 126 16.80 16.52 16.71
CA ARG A 126 17.04 15.19 16.16
C ARG A 126 16.81 14.08 17.19
N ASP A 127 17.22 14.31 18.44
CA ASP A 127 17.10 13.29 19.49
C ASP A 127 15.63 13.05 19.82
N ARG A 128 14.84 14.12 19.83
CA ARG A 128 13.39 14.02 19.98
C ARG A 128 12.71 13.32 18.80
N ASP A 129 13.12 13.59 17.56
CA ASP A 129 12.61 12.87 16.38
C ASP A 129 12.93 11.36 16.44
N LEU A 130 14.12 10.98 16.93
CA LEU A 130 14.52 9.58 17.15
C LEU A 130 13.65 8.89 18.21
N ASP A 131 13.41 9.56 19.34
CA ASP A 131 12.58 9.03 20.43
C ASP A 131 11.13 8.82 19.96
N LYS A 132 10.59 9.76 19.17
CA LYS A 132 9.23 9.65 18.63
C LYS A 132 9.09 8.55 17.60
N ALA A 133 10.04 8.43 16.68
CA ALA A 133 10.06 7.35 15.71
C ALA A 133 10.13 5.98 16.41
N SER A 134 10.96 5.87 17.45
CA SER A 134 11.07 4.66 18.28
C SER A 134 9.76 4.35 19.02
N ALA A 135 9.14 5.34 19.66
CA ALA A 135 7.87 5.16 20.36
C ALA A 135 6.72 4.77 19.41
N ALA A 136 6.66 5.39 18.22
CA ALA A 136 5.70 5.03 17.18
C ALA A 136 5.93 3.60 16.67
N TRP A 137 7.19 3.17 16.56
CA TRP A 137 7.55 1.81 16.18
C TRP A 137 7.13 0.78 17.23
N GLU A 138 7.42 1.03 18.52
CA GLU A 138 6.98 0.15 19.60
C GLU A 138 5.44 0.02 19.64
N LYS A 139 4.72 1.14 19.49
CA LYS A 139 3.25 1.12 19.36
C LYS A 139 2.79 0.29 18.15
N SER A 140 3.50 0.41 17.03
CA SER A 140 3.21 -0.37 15.82
C SER A 140 3.39 -1.87 16.05
N LEU A 141 4.42 -2.27 16.80
CA LEU A 141 4.69 -3.67 17.12
C LEU A 141 3.58 -4.31 17.96
N GLU A 142 2.96 -3.57 18.88
CA GLU A 142 1.78 -4.04 19.62
C GLU A 142 0.69 -4.52 18.66
N TYR A 143 0.37 -3.71 17.65
CA TYR A 143 -0.66 -4.05 16.66
C TYR A 143 -0.21 -5.07 15.63
N ILE A 144 1.06 -5.06 15.22
CA ILE A 144 1.60 -6.06 14.28
C ILE A 144 1.54 -7.47 14.89
N ARG A 145 1.77 -7.61 16.19
CA ARG A 145 1.77 -8.90 16.88
C ARG A 145 0.37 -9.35 17.30
N ASN A 146 -0.54 -8.42 17.57
CA ASN A 146 -1.89 -8.74 18.07
C ASN A 146 -2.76 -9.40 16.97
N PRO A 147 -3.22 -10.66 17.13
CA PRO A 147 -4.01 -11.35 16.12
C PRO A 147 -5.42 -10.76 15.88
N ASP A 148 -5.95 -9.94 16.79
CA ASP A 148 -7.30 -9.37 16.68
C ASP A 148 -7.42 -8.32 15.56
N PHE A 149 -6.28 -7.69 15.19
CA PHE A 149 -6.22 -6.69 14.13
C PHE A 149 -5.91 -7.35 12.79
N HIS A 150 -6.75 -7.15 11.79
CA HIS A 150 -6.53 -7.72 10.47
C HIS A 150 -5.57 -6.87 9.61
N LEU A 151 -5.56 -5.55 9.83
CA LEU A 151 -4.77 -4.61 9.05
C LEU A 151 -4.08 -3.58 9.95
N VAL A 152 -2.80 -3.32 9.67
CA VAL A 152 -2.02 -2.25 10.32
C VAL A 152 -1.50 -1.29 9.24
N LEU A 153 -1.79 -0.01 9.38
CA LEU A 153 -1.26 1.07 8.54
C LEU A 153 -0.17 1.83 9.30
N LEU A 154 1.04 1.79 8.76
CA LEU A 154 2.20 2.55 9.19
C LEU A 154 2.38 3.75 8.25
N ASP A 155 1.69 4.85 8.56
CA ASP A 155 1.69 6.04 7.70
C ASP A 155 2.98 6.85 7.89
N GLU A 156 3.63 7.17 6.78
CA GLU A 156 4.89 7.93 6.68
C GLU A 156 6.12 7.28 7.34
N ILE A 157 6.06 5.99 7.69
CA ILE A 157 7.22 5.24 8.21
C ILE A 157 8.41 5.25 7.25
N ASN A 158 8.17 5.27 5.93
CA ASN A 158 9.26 5.35 4.95
C ASN A 158 10.10 6.63 5.10
N ILE A 159 9.49 7.73 5.56
CA ILE A 159 10.22 8.96 5.82
C ILE A 159 11.12 8.79 7.05
N ALA A 160 10.61 8.18 8.13
CA ALA A 160 11.40 7.88 9.33
C ALA A 160 12.61 6.99 9.01
N LEU A 161 12.41 5.97 8.16
CA LEU A 161 13.49 5.11 7.65
C LEU A 161 14.49 5.91 6.80
N LYS A 162 14.01 6.72 5.86
CA LYS A 162 14.87 7.54 4.99
C LYS A 162 15.71 8.55 5.77
N MET A 163 15.17 9.10 6.85
CA MET A 163 15.88 10.03 7.75
C MET A 163 16.79 9.32 8.76
N SER A 164 16.86 7.98 8.71
CA SER A 164 17.63 7.15 9.65
C SER A 164 17.20 7.36 11.11
N TYR A 165 15.91 7.64 11.34
CA TYR A 165 15.32 7.71 12.67
C TYR A 165 14.96 6.33 13.22
N LEU A 166 14.84 5.35 12.32
CA LEU A 166 14.57 3.96 12.64
C LEU A 166 15.42 3.07 11.73
N PRO A 167 16.14 2.06 12.27
CA PRO A 167 16.84 1.09 11.44
C PRO A 167 15.87 0.26 10.60
N VAL A 168 16.20 0.01 9.34
CA VAL A 168 15.32 -0.78 8.45
C VAL A 168 15.26 -2.24 8.89
N GLU A 169 16.34 -2.74 9.47
CA GLU A 169 16.51 -4.08 10.01
C GLU A 169 15.50 -4.36 11.13
N ASP A 170 15.28 -3.38 12.01
CA ASP A 170 14.29 -3.48 13.09
C ASP A 170 12.87 -3.57 12.52
N VAL A 171 12.59 -2.78 11.47
CA VAL A 171 11.29 -2.85 10.77
C VAL A 171 11.09 -4.21 10.12
N LEU A 172 12.08 -4.73 9.42
CA LEU A 172 12.01 -6.06 8.78
C LEU A 172 11.82 -7.17 9.82
N ALA A 173 12.52 -7.11 10.94
CA ALA A 173 12.40 -8.05 12.04
C ALA A 173 11.01 -8.00 12.70
N GLY A 174 10.43 -6.80 12.86
CA GLY A 174 9.06 -6.64 13.35
C GLY A 174 8.01 -7.17 12.38
N LEU A 175 8.15 -6.85 11.09
CA LEU A 175 7.24 -7.33 10.04
C LEU A 175 7.23 -8.85 9.92
N ALA A 176 8.35 -9.52 10.22
CA ALA A 176 8.43 -10.98 10.24
C ALA A 176 7.58 -11.63 11.36
N GLN A 177 7.18 -10.86 12.38
CA GLN A 177 6.40 -11.35 13.52
C GLN A 177 4.88 -11.25 13.29
N LYS A 178 4.43 -10.70 12.16
CA LYS A 178 3.00 -10.57 11.88
C LYS A 178 2.32 -11.94 11.75
N PRO A 179 1.09 -12.12 12.24
CA PRO A 179 0.25 -13.28 11.94
C PRO A 179 0.13 -13.54 10.43
N ALA A 180 -0.07 -14.81 10.07
CA ALA A 180 -0.08 -15.27 8.68
C ALA A 180 -1.12 -14.54 7.82
N ASN A 181 -2.27 -14.18 8.39
CA ASN A 181 -3.40 -13.50 7.73
C ASN A 181 -3.42 -11.96 7.93
N LYS A 182 -2.44 -11.38 8.62
CA LYS A 182 -2.40 -9.93 8.89
C LYS A 182 -1.79 -9.15 7.71
N HIS A 183 -2.46 -8.07 7.31
CA HIS A 183 -1.94 -7.11 6.36
C HIS A 183 -1.19 -5.97 7.07
N VAL A 184 -0.06 -5.54 6.51
CA VAL A 184 0.67 -4.35 6.97
C VAL A 184 0.94 -3.44 5.77
N ILE A 185 0.49 -2.19 5.85
CA ILE A 185 0.69 -1.18 4.82
C ILE A 185 1.69 -0.14 5.32
N LEU A 186 2.73 0.13 4.54
CA LEU A 186 3.75 1.13 4.84
C LEU A 186 3.67 2.23 3.77
N THR A 187 3.60 3.48 4.21
CA THR A 187 3.53 4.62 3.28
C THR A 187 4.70 5.58 3.46
N GLY A 188 4.85 6.45 2.47
CA GLY A 188 5.77 7.59 2.51
C GLY A 188 6.82 7.51 1.41
N ARG A 189 7.54 8.62 1.25
CA ARG A 189 8.54 8.79 0.18
C ARG A 189 9.82 8.03 0.50
N GLY A 190 10.42 7.41 -0.52
CA GLY A 190 11.76 6.82 -0.42
C GLY A 190 11.81 5.57 0.45
N ALA A 191 10.93 4.61 0.21
CA ALA A 191 11.02 3.28 0.83
C ALA A 191 12.42 2.67 0.60
N PRO A 192 13.10 2.16 1.63
CA PRO A 192 14.40 1.53 1.46
C PRO A 192 14.35 0.29 0.55
N PRO A 193 15.41 0.00 -0.23
CA PRO A 193 15.44 -1.17 -1.13
C PRO A 193 15.13 -2.50 -0.42
N ALA A 194 15.66 -2.71 0.79
CA ALA A 194 15.41 -3.92 1.56
C ALA A 194 13.93 -4.08 1.95
N LEU A 195 13.22 -2.97 2.20
CA LEU A 195 11.78 -2.99 2.47
C LEU A 195 10.98 -3.29 1.19
N ILE A 196 11.40 -2.75 0.05
CA ILE A 196 10.79 -3.02 -1.26
C ILE A 196 10.93 -4.51 -1.60
N GLU A 197 12.11 -5.09 -1.40
CA GLU A 197 12.36 -6.51 -1.65
C GLU A 197 11.51 -7.42 -0.76
N ARG A 198 11.29 -7.03 0.49
CA ARG A 198 10.48 -7.81 1.44
C ARG A 198 8.96 -7.73 1.18
N ALA A 199 8.49 -6.67 0.52
CA ALA A 199 7.07 -6.40 0.33
C ALA A 199 6.43 -7.33 -0.70
N ASP A 200 5.17 -7.70 -0.46
CA ASP A 200 4.37 -8.50 -1.39
C ASP A 200 3.76 -7.64 -2.51
N LEU A 201 3.52 -6.35 -2.23
CA LEU A 201 3.03 -5.37 -3.19
C LEU A 201 3.75 -4.05 -2.99
N VAL A 202 4.29 -3.49 -4.07
CA VAL A 202 4.90 -2.16 -4.07
C VAL A 202 4.25 -1.32 -5.16
N THR A 203 3.72 -0.17 -4.79
CA THR A 203 3.24 0.85 -5.72
C THR A 203 4.08 2.11 -5.59
N GLU A 204 4.74 2.50 -6.67
CA GLU A 204 5.41 3.79 -6.78
C GLU A 204 4.47 4.81 -7.43
N MET A 205 4.06 5.80 -6.67
CA MET A 205 3.28 6.92 -7.18
C MET A 205 4.20 7.93 -7.83
N THR A 206 4.32 7.84 -9.15
CA THR A 206 5.12 8.77 -9.93
C THR A 206 4.40 10.10 -10.11
N LEU A 207 5.10 11.21 -9.87
CA LEU A 207 4.53 12.55 -10.05
C LEU A 207 4.55 12.95 -11.52
N VAL A 208 3.44 12.70 -12.22
CA VAL A 208 3.25 13.15 -13.61
C VAL A 208 2.93 14.65 -13.66
N LYS A 209 1.93 15.10 -12.87
CA LYS A 209 1.51 16.50 -12.74
C LYS A 209 1.03 16.77 -11.31
N HIS A 210 1.25 17.97 -10.78
CA HIS A 210 0.77 18.41 -9.48
C HIS A 210 0.21 19.84 -9.54
N PRO A 211 -0.99 20.11 -9.01
CA PRO A 211 -1.60 21.43 -9.05
C PRO A 211 -0.73 22.51 -8.37
N PHE A 212 -0.13 22.20 -7.22
CA PHE A 212 0.81 23.14 -6.58
C PHE A 212 2.05 23.43 -7.45
N ARG A 213 2.69 22.41 -8.04
CA ARG A 213 3.95 22.58 -8.81
C ARG A 213 3.71 23.27 -10.15
N ASP A 214 2.68 22.84 -10.87
CA ASP A 214 2.49 23.22 -12.27
C ASP A 214 1.51 24.39 -12.43
N GLN A 215 0.74 24.72 -11.38
CA GLN A 215 -0.31 25.76 -11.43
C GLN A 215 -0.26 26.73 -10.23
N GLY A 216 0.56 26.48 -9.20
CA GLY A 216 0.61 27.32 -7.99
C GLY A 216 -0.63 27.22 -7.10
N VAL A 217 -1.49 26.23 -7.30
CA VAL A 217 -2.72 26.05 -6.52
C VAL A 217 -2.39 25.54 -5.11
N LYS A 218 -2.89 26.25 -4.10
CA LYS A 218 -2.72 25.89 -2.67
C LYS A 218 -3.51 24.63 -2.30
N ALA A 219 -3.11 24.00 -1.21
CA ALA A 219 -3.81 22.85 -0.64
C ALA A 219 -5.28 23.19 -0.28
N GLN A 220 -6.20 22.27 -0.55
CA GLN A 220 -7.64 22.44 -0.40
C GLN A 220 -8.25 21.42 0.57
N PRO A 221 -9.22 21.83 1.40
CA PRO A 221 -10.02 20.91 2.22
C PRO A 221 -10.70 19.84 1.36
N GLY A 222 -10.65 18.59 1.81
CA GLY A 222 -11.21 17.43 1.13
C GLY A 222 -10.38 16.89 -0.05
N ILE A 223 -9.28 17.56 -0.41
CA ILE A 223 -8.36 17.12 -1.48
C ILE A 223 -6.99 16.81 -0.91
N GLU A 224 -6.33 17.78 -0.30
CA GLU A 224 -5.04 17.59 0.36
C GLU A 224 -5.18 17.22 1.84
N TYR A 225 -6.23 17.73 2.49
CA TYR A 225 -6.35 17.76 3.94
C TYR A 225 -7.81 17.77 4.42
#